data_AF-A0A9R1S2S2-F1
#
_entry.id   AF-A0A9R1S2S2-F1
#
_cell.length_a   1.000
_cell.length_b   1.000
_cell.length_c   1.000
_cell.angle_alpha   90.00
_cell.angle_beta   90.00
_cell.angle_gamma   90.00
#
_symmetry.space_group_name_H-M   'P 1'
#
loop_
_entity.id
_entity.type
_entity.pdbx_description
1 polymer ?
#
loop_
_entity_poly.entity_id
_entity_poly.type
_entity_poly.pdbx_seq_one_letter_code
_entity_poly.pdbx_strand_id
1 'polypeptide(L)'
;MSSSDNSITAALSRTTPVFSLRVWVLIAIGIGILMAILFIIVLWLSIRRKNKAVNGFDTTSQTEIPIVSKEINIDKGVDSQSVNDSSEVAFMPVHDKYTQMKSVPPLAETRSLDVDAFSQCSSVYNIEKAGSSYSEDYNSSGPKRAGSSPYGFTSTSPLVGLPELSHLGWGHWFTLRDLEFATNRFAKSNILGEGGYGVVYKGRLMNGTEVAVKKILNNVGQAEKEFRVEVEAIGHVRHKNLVRLLGYCVEGIHRMLVYEYVNNGNLEQWLHGAMSQHGILSWESRMKILLGTAKALAYLHEAIDPKVVHRDIKSSNILIDTEFNSKVSDFGLAKLLDSDASHINTRVMGTYGYVAPEYANSGMLNEKSDIYSFGVVLLECITARDPVDYSKPADESNLVEWLKMMVSTKRAEEVVDPGLEVKPPKRALKRAILVGLKCVDPDADKRPKMSHVVQMLEAVQKAYQEDEKKHSQMGSIDLESQQSVEELSNSADA
;
A
#
# COMPACT_ATOMS: atom_id res chain seq x y z
N MET A 1 -40.51 -45.33 21.39
CA MET A 1 -40.47 -45.25 22.88
C MET A 1 -39.01 -45.38 23.27
N SER A 2 -38.31 -44.28 23.59
CA SER A 2 -38.39 -43.49 24.84
C SER A 2 -37.47 -44.07 25.92
N SER A 3 -36.20 -43.68 25.93
CA SER A 3 -35.23 -44.10 26.97
C SER A 3 -33.92 -43.27 27.09
N SER A 4 -33.72 -42.17 26.34
CA SER A 4 -32.54 -41.29 26.48
C SER A 4 -32.77 -40.09 27.41
N ASP A 5 -33.92 -39.44 27.33
CA ASP A 5 -34.14 -38.10 27.91
C ASP A 5 -34.34 -38.11 29.44
N ASN A 6 -34.58 -39.30 30.00
CA ASN A 6 -34.84 -39.49 31.44
C ASN A 6 -33.58 -39.37 32.31
N SER A 7 -32.37 -39.52 31.75
CA SER A 7 -31.12 -39.46 32.51
C SER A 7 -30.78 -38.02 32.94
N ILE A 8 -30.82 -37.09 31.99
CA ILE A 8 -30.42 -35.68 32.19
C ILE A 8 -31.48 -34.96 33.05
N THR A 9 -32.76 -35.21 32.79
CA THR A 9 -33.86 -34.66 33.59
C THR A 9 -33.83 -35.16 35.04
N ALA A 10 -33.54 -36.44 35.27
CA ALA A 10 -33.32 -36.98 36.62
C ALA A 10 -32.11 -36.32 37.32
N ALA A 11 -30.98 -36.16 36.63
CA ALA A 11 -29.78 -35.55 37.18
C ALA A 11 -29.99 -34.09 37.62
N LEU A 12 -30.66 -33.27 36.79
CA LEU A 12 -30.98 -31.88 37.10
C LEU A 12 -32.04 -31.74 38.21
N SER A 13 -32.86 -32.78 38.45
CA SER A 13 -33.91 -32.79 39.48
C SER A 13 -33.42 -33.08 40.89
N ARG A 14 -32.18 -33.57 41.05
CA ARG A 14 -31.61 -33.83 42.37
C ARG A 14 -31.52 -32.55 43.19
N THR A 15 -31.85 -32.64 44.47
CA THR A 15 -31.64 -31.58 45.45
C THR A 15 -30.21 -31.61 45.98
N THR A 16 -29.61 -30.44 46.16
CA THR A 16 -28.27 -30.30 46.73
C THR A 16 -28.32 -30.33 48.27
N PRO A 17 -27.37 -31.00 48.95
CA PRO A 17 -27.47 -31.27 50.38
C PRO A 17 -27.28 -30.04 51.28
N VAL A 18 -26.74 -28.94 50.75
CA VAL A 18 -26.41 -27.74 51.54
C VAL A 18 -27.58 -26.73 51.60
N PHE A 19 -28.43 -26.69 50.57
CA PHE A 19 -29.49 -25.67 50.43
C PHE A 19 -30.86 -26.24 50.05
N SER A 20 -31.01 -27.57 49.92
CA SER A 20 -32.26 -28.25 49.51
C SER A 20 -32.85 -27.81 48.16
N LEU A 21 -32.12 -27.02 47.38
CA LEU A 21 -32.50 -26.54 46.05
C LEU A 21 -32.15 -27.57 44.97
N ARG A 22 -33.03 -27.70 43.98
CA ARG A 22 -32.84 -28.54 42.78
C ARG A 22 -31.70 -28.00 41.92
N VAL A 23 -30.88 -28.88 41.34
CA VAL A 23 -29.67 -28.50 40.58
C VAL A 23 -29.96 -27.51 39.45
N TRP A 24 -31.06 -27.65 38.70
CA TRP A 24 -31.45 -26.66 37.68
C TRP A 24 -31.69 -25.25 38.22
N VAL A 25 -32.10 -25.09 39.48
CA VAL A 25 -32.31 -23.76 40.10
C VAL A 25 -30.96 -23.08 40.37
N LEU A 26 -29.97 -23.84 40.83
CA LEU A 26 -28.61 -23.33 41.03
C LEU A 26 -27.94 -22.94 39.70
N ILE A 27 -28.15 -23.73 38.64
CA ILE A 27 -27.68 -23.40 37.29
C ILE A 27 -28.36 -22.12 36.78
N ALA A 28 -29.69 -21.98 36.95
CA ALA A 28 -30.41 -20.77 36.56
C ALA A 28 -29.94 -19.52 37.33
N ILE A 29 -29.68 -19.65 38.65
CA ILE A 29 -29.11 -18.57 39.47
C ILE A 29 -27.69 -18.22 38.99
N GLY A 30 -26.84 -19.21 38.70
CA GLY A 30 -25.48 -18.98 38.18
C GLY A 30 -25.48 -18.25 36.84
N ILE A 31 -26.36 -18.64 35.91
CA ILE A 31 -26.55 -17.95 34.62
C ILE A 31 -27.08 -16.52 34.84
N GLY A 32 -28.03 -16.34 35.77
CA GLY A 32 -28.55 -15.00 36.13
C GLY A 32 -27.47 -14.07 36.68
N ILE A 33 -26.60 -14.57 37.56
CA ILE A 33 -25.45 -13.83 38.09
C ILE A 33 -24.45 -13.50 36.98
N LEU A 34 -24.13 -14.45 36.10
CA LEU A 34 -23.23 -14.21 34.97
C LEU A 34 -23.76 -13.12 34.02
N MET A 35 -25.06 -13.16 33.69
CA MET A 35 -25.72 -12.15 32.87
C MET A 35 -25.77 -10.78 33.55
N ALA A 36 -25.97 -10.73 34.87
CA ALA A 36 -25.92 -9.49 35.64
C ALA A 36 -24.51 -8.88 35.67
N ILE A 37 -23.46 -9.71 35.83
CA ILE A 37 -22.06 -9.27 35.76
C ILE A 37 -21.73 -8.72 34.36
N LEU A 38 -22.12 -9.42 33.30
CA LEU A 38 -21.95 -8.95 31.91
C LEU A 38 -22.68 -7.62 31.67
N PHE A 39 -23.91 -7.48 32.17
CA PHE A 39 -24.66 -6.22 32.09
C PHE A 39 -23.96 -5.08 32.83
N ILE A 40 -23.45 -5.32 34.05
CA ILE A 40 -22.67 -4.33 34.81
C ILE A 40 -21.38 -3.94 34.08
N ILE A 41 -20.68 -4.89 33.45
CA ILE A 41 -19.49 -4.60 32.63
C ILE A 41 -19.87 -3.73 31.42
N VAL A 42 -20.95 -4.04 30.70
CA VAL A 42 -21.43 -3.23 29.58
C VAL A 42 -21.86 -1.83 30.02
N LEU A 43 -22.52 -1.71 31.17
CA LEU A 43 -22.90 -0.42 31.76
C LEU A 43 -21.66 0.40 32.15
N TRP A 44 -20.68 -0.24 32.80
CA TRP A 44 -19.41 0.38 33.18
C TRP A 44 -18.60 0.84 31.97
N LEU A 45 -18.50 0.01 30.93
CA LEU A 45 -17.87 0.39 29.65
C LEU A 45 -18.61 1.57 28.99
N SER A 46 -19.93 1.60 29.05
CA SER A 46 -20.76 2.69 28.49
C SER A 46 -20.57 3.99 29.26
N ILE A 47 -20.55 3.94 30.60
CA ILE A 47 -20.26 5.10 31.47
C ILE A 47 -18.81 5.57 31.24
N ARG A 48 -17.85 4.65 31.11
CA ARG A 48 -16.43 4.98 30.83
C ARG A 48 -16.26 5.62 29.45
N ARG A 49 -17.02 5.19 28.43
CA ARG A 49 -17.14 5.85 27.12
C ARG A 49 -17.70 7.26 27.26
N LYS A 50 -18.75 7.44 28.05
CA LYS A 50 -19.42 8.74 28.27
C LYS A 50 -18.55 9.73 29.05
N ASN A 51 -17.84 9.26 30.09
CA ASN A 51 -16.89 10.10 30.84
C ASN A 51 -15.65 10.47 30.00
N LYS A 52 -15.21 9.61 29.07
CA LYS A 52 -14.17 9.97 28.08
C LYS A 52 -14.65 11.05 27.10
N ALA A 53 -15.96 11.11 26.80
CA ALA A 53 -16.53 12.17 25.97
C ALA A 53 -16.76 13.48 26.75
N VAL A 54 -17.15 13.42 28.02
CA VAL A 54 -17.41 14.62 28.86
C VAL A 54 -16.12 15.31 29.30
N ASN A 55 -15.05 14.57 29.61
CA ASN A 55 -13.75 15.16 29.95
C ASN A 55 -12.94 15.61 28.72
N GLY A 56 -13.50 15.52 27.51
CA GLY A 56 -12.85 15.93 26.25
C GLY A 56 -13.14 17.38 25.85
N PHE A 57 -13.80 18.17 26.69
CA PHE A 57 -14.26 19.50 26.34
C PHE A 57 -13.92 20.53 27.43
N ASP A 58 -12.66 20.97 27.45
CA ASP A 58 -12.32 22.34 27.87
C ASP A 58 -10.91 22.77 27.39
N THR A 59 -10.89 23.84 26.61
CA THR A 59 -9.78 24.80 26.41
C THR A 59 -8.39 24.27 25.95
N THR A 60 -8.16 24.15 24.63
CA THR A 60 -7.10 24.90 23.91
C THR A 60 -7.21 24.77 22.39
N SER A 61 -6.67 25.76 21.67
CA SER A 61 -6.83 25.95 20.22
C SER A 61 -5.61 25.51 19.41
N GLN A 62 -5.69 24.40 18.66
CA GLN A 62 -5.14 24.24 17.30
C GLN A 62 -5.48 22.84 16.73
N THR A 63 -5.74 22.80 15.42
CA THR A 63 -5.90 21.64 14.51
C THR A 63 -5.55 20.23 15.03
N GLU A 64 -6.56 19.37 15.23
CA GLU A 64 -6.42 17.91 15.19
C GLU A 64 -7.53 17.28 14.33
N ILE A 65 -7.17 16.26 13.54
CA ILE A 65 -8.06 15.50 12.64
C ILE A 65 -8.47 14.19 13.35
N PRO A 66 -9.73 13.74 13.28
CA PRO A 66 -10.15 12.50 13.95
C PRO A 66 -9.61 11.24 13.24
N ILE A 67 -8.98 10.36 14.02
CA ILE A 67 -8.46 9.07 13.54
C ILE A 67 -9.58 8.02 13.51
N VAL A 68 -9.83 7.44 12.33
CA VAL A 68 -10.66 6.22 12.14
C VAL A 68 -9.85 5.18 11.39
N SER A 69 -9.49 4.08 12.05
CA SER A 69 -8.74 2.98 11.42
C SER A 69 -9.60 2.23 10.40
N LYS A 70 -9.25 2.33 9.10
CA LYS A 70 -9.90 1.63 7.97
C LYS A 70 -9.21 0.28 7.59
N GLU A 71 -8.32 -0.25 8.43
CA GLU A 71 -7.51 -1.45 8.15
C GLU A 71 -8.26 -2.76 8.42
N ILE A 72 -8.15 -3.73 7.49
CA ILE A 72 -8.71 -5.08 7.65
C ILE A 72 -7.65 -6.02 8.23
N ASN A 73 -7.94 -6.59 9.41
CA ASN A 73 -7.28 -7.77 9.93
C ASN A 73 -8.33 -8.86 10.19
N ILE A 74 -8.45 -9.84 9.28
CA ILE A 74 -9.32 -11.00 9.50
C ILE A 74 -8.54 -12.06 10.28
N ASP A 75 -8.85 -12.18 11.57
CA ASP A 75 -8.29 -13.21 12.41
C ASP A 75 -9.13 -14.49 12.27
N LYS A 76 -8.57 -15.49 11.56
CA LYS A 76 -9.09 -16.85 11.50
C LYS A 76 -7.94 -17.83 11.69
N GLY A 77 -7.65 -18.14 12.94
CA GLY A 77 -6.83 -19.29 13.28
C GLY A 77 -7.55 -20.59 12.92
N VAL A 78 -6.97 -21.36 12.00
CA VAL A 78 -7.22 -22.79 11.85
C VAL A 78 -5.87 -23.44 11.60
N ASP A 79 -5.35 -24.15 12.60
CA ASP A 79 -4.29 -25.13 12.38
C ASP A 79 -4.82 -26.24 11.47
N SER A 80 -4.01 -26.71 10.53
CA SER A 80 -4.31 -27.90 9.74
C SER A 80 -3.02 -28.67 9.51
N GLN A 81 -2.62 -29.42 10.54
CA GLN A 81 -1.64 -30.49 10.39
C GLN A 81 -2.17 -31.55 9.42
N SER A 82 -1.24 -32.15 8.67
CA SER A 82 -1.48 -33.31 7.82
C SER A 82 -2.04 -34.50 8.61
N VAL A 83 -3.19 -35.02 8.18
CA VAL A 83 -3.61 -36.39 8.46
C VAL A 83 -4.12 -37.01 7.17
N ASN A 84 -3.44 -38.07 6.71
CA ASN A 84 -4.00 -38.98 5.71
C ASN A 84 -5.13 -39.77 6.38
N ASP A 85 -6.30 -39.84 5.77
CA ASP A 85 -7.02 -41.12 5.74
C ASP A 85 -7.87 -41.26 4.47
N SER A 86 -8.11 -42.51 4.10
CA SER A 86 -8.66 -42.94 2.82
C SER A 86 -10.02 -43.62 2.99
N SER A 87 -11.00 -43.32 2.13
CA SER A 87 -12.22 -44.12 1.97
C SER A 87 -12.88 -43.84 0.61
N GLU A 88 -13.12 -44.91 -0.17
CA GLU A 88 -13.79 -44.87 -1.47
C GLU A 88 -15.33 -44.83 -1.33
N VAL A 89 -16.02 -44.20 -2.29
CA VAL A 89 -17.24 -44.77 -2.92
C VAL A 89 -17.24 -44.39 -4.41
N ALA A 90 -17.47 -45.35 -5.29
CA ALA A 90 -17.34 -45.21 -6.75
C ALA A 90 -18.68 -44.98 -7.49
N PHE A 91 -18.62 -44.40 -8.69
CA PHE A 91 -19.47 -44.74 -9.84
C PHE A 91 -18.77 -44.42 -11.18
N MET A 92 -18.96 -45.30 -12.17
CA MET A 92 -18.41 -45.31 -13.55
C MET A 92 -19.55 -45.74 -14.52
N PRO A 93 -19.38 -45.89 -15.87
CA PRO A 93 -18.20 -45.75 -16.74
C PRO A 93 -18.40 -44.76 -17.94
N VAL A 94 -17.40 -44.49 -18.80
CA VAL A 94 -17.12 -45.12 -20.14
C VAL A 94 -16.08 -44.18 -20.84
N HIS A 95 -15.08 -44.55 -21.67
CA HIS A 95 -14.58 -45.78 -22.33
C HIS A 95 -13.04 -45.70 -22.57
N ASP A 96 -12.39 -46.83 -22.89
CA ASP A 96 -11.34 -47.11 -23.92
C ASP A 96 -10.40 -46.00 -24.48
N LYS A 97 -9.09 -46.20 -24.74
CA LYS A 97 -8.33 -47.48 -24.99
C LYS A 97 -6.77 -47.32 -25.02
N TYR A 98 -6.07 -48.47 -24.86
CA TYR A 98 -4.63 -48.79 -25.12
C TYR A 98 -3.52 -48.13 -24.24
N THR A 99 -2.83 -48.82 -23.30
CA THR A 99 -1.72 -49.83 -23.41
C THR A 99 -0.37 -49.19 -23.82
N GLN A 100 0.76 -49.33 -23.11
CA GLN A 100 1.40 -50.56 -22.59
C GLN A 100 2.38 -50.33 -21.39
N MET A 101 2.56 -51.35 -20.53
CA MET A 101 3.53 -51.39 -19.42
C MET A 101 4.90 -52.00 -19.80
N LYS A 102 5.95 -51.67 -19.03
CA LYS A 102 7.04 -52.57 -18.51
C LYS A 102 8.06 -51.72 -17.71
N SER A 103 8.16 -51.78 -16.39
CA SER A 103 8.67 -52.83 -15.47
C SER A 103 10.19 -52.73 -15.15
N VAL A 104 10.48 -52.28 -13.92
CA VAL A 104 11.73 -52.45 -13.11
C VAL A 104 11.95 -53.96 -12.79
N PRO A 105 13.00 -54.51 -12.06
CA PRO A 105 13.77 -53.96 -10.92
C PRO A 105 15.27 -54.48 -10.85
N PRO A 106 15.94 -54.73 -9.68
CA PRO A 106 16.35 -53.89 -8.53
C PRO A 106 17.87 -54.01 -8.16
N LEU A 107 18.22 -53.56 -6.92
CA LEU A 107 19.42 -53.83 -6.06
C LEU A 107 20.47 -52.69 -6.01
N ALA A 108 21.04 -52.32 -4.86
CA ALA A 108 20.94 -52.85 -3.48
C ALA A 108 21.05 -51.75 -2.39
N GLU A 109 20.69 -52.09 -1.15
CA GLU A 109 20.88 -51.26 0.05
C GLU A 109 22.35 -51.15 0.49
N THR A 110 22.70 -50.10 1.23
CA THR A 110 23.53 -50.25 2.45
C THR A 110 23.32 -49.08 3.42
N ARG A 111 23.38 -49.37 4.72
CA ARG A 111 23.20 -48.42 5.83
C ARG A 111 24.52 -47.76 6.24
N SER A 112 24.46 -46.52 6.72
CA SER A 112 25.17 -46.10 7.95
C SER A 112 24.61 -44.78 8.47
N LEU A 113 24.70 -44.60 9.79
CA LEU A 113 24.43 -43.36 10.50
C LEU A 113 25.71 -42.52 10.50
N ASP A 114 25.59 -41.19 10.58
CA ASP A 114 26.20 -40.42 11.67
C ASP A 114 25.72 -38.95 11.69
N VAL A 115 26.03 -38.26 12.79
CA VAL A 115 25.43 -37.00 13.23
C VAL A 115 26.51 -35.91 13.34
N ASP A 116 26.08 -34.64 13.24
CA ASP A 116 26.85 -33.40 13.46
C ASP A 116 28.07 -33.10 12.57
N ALA A 117 27.99 -32.00 11.81
CA ALA A 117 28.90 -30.85 11.99
C ALA A 117 28.49 -29.64 11.14
N PHE A 118 28.73 -28.45 11.68
CA PHE A 118 28.78 -27.20 10.92
C PHE A 118 29.81 -27.28 9.79
N SER A 119 29.46 -26.80 8.59
CA SER A 119 30.47 -26.32 7.65
C SER A 119 30.00 -25.06 6.92
N GLN A 120 30.93 -24.11 6.80
CA GLN A 120 30.80 -22.91 5.99
C GLN A 120 31.15 -23.22 4.52
N CYS A 121 31.26 -22.16 3.71
CA CYS A 121 31.66 -22.14 2.30
C CYS A 121 30.53 -22.49 1.29
N SER A 122 30.41 -21.79 0.16
CA SER A 122 31.20 -20.63 -0.30
C SER A 122 30.46 -19.83 -1.38
N SER A 123 30.62 -18.51 -1.32
CA SER A 123 30.23 -17.60 -2.40
C SER A 123 31.22 -17.67 -3.57
N VAL A 124 30.71 -17.53 -4.79
CA VAL A 124 31.52 -17.25 -5.98
C VAL A 124 30.91 -16.07 -6.71
N TYR A 125 31.55 -14.90 -6.57
CA TYR A 125 31.37 -13.77 -7.48
C TYR A 125 32.72 -13.48 -8.12
N ASN A 126 32.79 -13.59 -9.45
CA ASN A 126 33.96 -13.18 -10.21
C ASN A 126 33.96 -11.65 -10.33
N ILE A 127 35.05 -11.01 -9.87
CA ILE A 127 35.37 -9.62 -10.18
C ILE A 127 36.65 -9.65 -11.01
N GLU A 128 36.54 -9.31 -12.29
CA GLU A 128 37.73 -9.06 -13.10
C GLU A 128 38.39 -7.75 -12.67
N LYS A 129 39.71 -7.81 -12.46
CA LYS A 129 40.51 -6.72 -11.93
C LYS A 129 41.62 -6.40 -12.94
N ALA A 130 41.45 -5.34 -13.71
CA ALA A 130 42.51 -4.80 -14.56
C ALA A 130 43.20 -3.62 -13.85
N GLY A 131 44.52 -3.74 -13.61
CA GLY A 131 45.29 -2.71 -12.92
C GLY A 131 46.74 -2.63 -13.41
N SER A 132 47.06 -1.46 -13.98
CA SER A 132 48.38 -0.80 -14.04
C SER A 132 49.65 -1.60 -14.41
N SER A 133 50.38 -1.08 -15.40
CA SER A 133 51.86 -1.05 -15.37
C SER A 133 52.36 0.32 -15.86
N TYR A 134 53.51 0.76 -15.32
CA TYR A 134 54.12 2.07 -15.56
C TYR A 134 55.03 2.07 -16.80
N SER A 135 55.13 3.22 -17.48
CA SER A 135 56.38 3.73 -18.04
C SER A 135 56.30 5.24 -18.26
N GLU A 136 57.45 5.90 -18.07
CA GLU A 136 57.64 7.35 -18.23
C GLU A 136 57.96 7.68 -19.70
N ASP A 137 57.65 8.89 -20.20
CA ASP A 137 58.66 9.94 -20.47
C ASP A 137 58.22 11.12 -21.40
N TYR A 138 58.86 12.28 -21.18
CA TYR A 138 59.01 13.52 -21.99
C TYR A 138 57.83 14.38 -22.52
N ASN A 139 57.77 15.61 -21.95
CA ASN A 139 57.54 16.93 -22.56
C ASN A 139 56.87 17.08 -23.96
N SER A 140 55.74 17.79 -24.02
CA SER A 140 55.60 18.98 -24.90
C SER A 140 54.41 19.89 -24.50
N SER A 141 54.48 21.17 -24.87
CA SER A 141 53.58 22.25 -24.45
C SER A 141 52.47 22.58 -25.47
N GLY A 142 51.26 22.92 -25.00
CA GLY A 142 50.26 23.64 -25.82
C GLY A 142 48.81 23.48 -25.37
N PRO A 143 48.05 24.56 -25.09
CA PRO A 143 46.67 24.46 -24.61
C PRO A 143 45.66 24.40 -25.76
N LYS A 144 44.62 23.55 -25.64
CA LYS A 144 43.39 23.67 -26.44
C LYS A 144 42.15 23.53 -25.57
N ARG A 145 41.28 24.54 -25.64
CA ARG A 145 39.93 24.53 -25.05
C ARG A 145 39.04 23.55 -25.81
N ALA A 146 38.27 22.75 -25.08
CA ALA A 146 37.02 22.16 -25.54
C ALA A 146 36.03 22.22 -24.37
N GLY A 147 34.82 22.73 -24.60
CA GLY A 147 33.86 22.98 -23.52
C GLY A 147 33.06 21.72 -23.15
N SER A 148 32.80 21.54 -21.85
CA SER A 148 31.84 20.54 -21.35
C SER A 148 30.47 21.18 -21.13
N SER A 149 29.44 20.60 -21.77
CA SER A 149 28.03 20.93 -21.54
C SER A 149 27.59 20.50 -20.13
N PRO A 150 26.70 21.23 -19.43
CA PRO A 150 26.34 20.96 -18.03
C PRO A 150 25.05 20.11 -17.91
N TYR A 151 25.14 18.78 -18.09
CA TYR A 151 24.05 17.86 -17.73
C TYR A 151 24.57 16.59 -17.06
N GLY A 152 24.14 16.37 -15.81
CA GLY A 152 24.52 15.18 -15.04
C GLY A 152 24.65 15.41 -13.54
N PHE A 153 23.63 15.99 -12.88
CA PHE A 153 23.57 15.97 -11.42
C PHE A 153 23.32 14.53 -10.94
N THR A 154 24.40 13.80 -10.64
CA THR A 154 24.33 12.66 -9.74
C THR A 154 23.89 13.18 -8.37
N SER A 155 22.66 12.86 -7.97
CA SER A 155 22.12 13.22 -6.65
C SER A 155 23.06 12.66 -5.57
N THR A 156 23.77 13.56 -4.89
CA THR A 156 24.66 13.21 -3.77
C THR A 156 23.84 12.54 -2.67
N SER A 157 24.31 11.41 -2.16
CA SER A 157 23.56 10.65 -1.14
C SER A 157 23.17 11.55 0.04
N PRO A 158 21.91 11.53 0.51
CA PRO A 158 21.47 12.37 1.64
C PRO A 158 22.12 12.01 2.99
N LEU A 159 22.96 10.96 2.97
CA LEU A 159 23.74 10.42 4.08
C LEU A 159 25.20 10.88 4.09
N VAL A 160 25.63 11.69 3.11
CA VAL A 160 27.00 12.25 3.08
C VAL A 160 27.30 12.96 4.40
N GLY A 161 28.47 12.66 4.98
CA GLY A 161 28.92 13.19 6.26
C GLY A 161 28.58 12.35 7.50
N LEU A 162 27.87 11.22 7.36
CA LEU A 162 27.59 10.29 8.46
C LEU A 162 28.57 9.09 8.46
N PRO A 163 28.89 8.48 9.62
CA PRO A 163 29.78 7.31 9.68
C PRO A 163 29.21 6.10 8.92
N GLU A 164 29.96 5.54 7.97
CA GLU A 164 29.45 4.45 7.14
C GLU A 164 29.55 3.10 7.87
N LEU A 165 28.46 2.71 8.55
CA LEU A 165 28.25 1.35 9.05
C LEU A 165 26.97 0.76 8.45
N SER A 166 27.08 -0.45 7.90
CA SER A 166 25.95 -1.30 7.56
C SER A 166 26.33 -2.76 7.83
N HIS A 167 25.42 -3.53 8.42
CA HIS A 167 25.60 -4.98 8.61
C HIS A 167 24.78 -5.81 7.61
N LEU A 168 23.81 -5.18 6.93
CA LEU A 168 22.98 -5.80 5.88
C LEU A 168 23.51 -5.53 4.46
N GLY A 169 24.68 -4.89 4.31
CA GLY A 169 25.29 -4.60 3.00
C GLY A 169 24.65 -3.43 2.22
N TRP A 170 23.57 -2.84 2.73
CA TRP A 170 23.01 -1.60 2.20
C TRP A 170 22.52 -0.67 3.33
N GLY A 171 22.47 0.62 3.02
CA GLY A 171 21.84 1.63 3.86
C GLY A 171 22.69 2.01 5.06
N HIS A 172 22.27 3.03 5.80
CA HIS A 172 22.99 3.46 6.99
C HIS A 172 22.37 2.85 8.25
N TRP A 173 23.21 2.24 9.09
CA TRP A 173 22.82 1.87 10.46
C TRP A 173 22.79 3.14 11.32
N PHE A 174 21.60 3.54 11.76
CA PHE A 174 21.42 4.57 12.78
C PHE A 174 21.37 3.94 14.18
N THR A 175 22.03 4.53 15.16
CA THR A 175 21.82 4.15 16.57
C THR A 175 20.49 4.72 17.10
N LEU A 176 19.98 4.17 18.19
CA LEU A 176 18.82 4.74 18.88
C LEU A 176 19.07 6.20 19.25
N ARG A 177 20.29 6.54 19.70
CA ARG A 177 20.69 7.91 20.06
C ARG A 177 20.62 8.87 18.88
N ASP A 178 21.01 8.45 17.67
CA ASP A 178 20.94 9.29 16.48
C ASP A 178 19.48 9.65 16.14
N LEU A 179 18.59 8.67 16.25
CA LEU A 179 17.16 8.85 15.96
C LEU A 179 16.43 9.59 17.09
N GLU A 180 16.82 9.39 18.34
CA GLU A 180 16.35 10.20 19.46
C GLU A 180 16.76 11.66 19.28
N PHE A 181 18.01 11.95 18.92
CA PHE A 181 18.44 13.31 18.64
C PHE A 181 17.66 13.91 17.46
N ALA A 182 17.61 13.19 16.33
CA ALA A 182 16.97 13.66 15.11
C ALA A 182 15.47 13.94 15.26
N THR A 183 14.76 13.18 16.10
CA THR A 183 13.30 13.29 16.31
C THR A 183 12.91 14.09 17.57
N ASN A 184 13.87 14.73 18.25
CA ASN A 184 13.67 15.37 19.56
C ASN A 184 13.04 14.41 20.59
N ARG A 185 13.64 13.23 20.76
CA ARG A 185 13.21 12.12 21.61
C ARG A 185 11.80 11.63 21.28
N PHE A 186 11.51 11.46 19.98
CA PHE A 186 10.21 11.03 19.47
C PHE A 186 9.06 11.94 19.94
N ALA A 187 9.29 13.27 19.93
CA ALA A 187 8.32 14.25 20.38
C ALA A 187 6.99 14.14 19.61
N LYS A 188 5.86 14.29 20.31
CA LYS A 188 4.52 14.25 19.69
C LYS A 188 4.34 15.30 18.58
N SER A 189 4.95 16.47 18.74
CA SER A 189 4.95 17.55 17.73
C SER A 189 5.62 17.17 16.41
N ASN A 190 6.39 16.08 16.38
CA ASN A 190 7.06 15.57 15.19
C ASN A 190 6.31 14.38 14.55
N ILE A 191 5.14 13.96 15.06
CA ILE A 191 4.38 12.86 14.47
C ILE A 191 3.84 13.29 13.09
N LEU A 192 4.16 12.51 12.07
CA LEU A 192 3.63 12.63 10.69
C LEU A 192 2.42 11.71 10.47
N GLY A 193 2.35 10.59 11.20
CA GLY A 193 1.23 9.65 11.15
C GLY A 193 1.39 8.52 12.17
N GLU A 194 0.27 7.91 12.54
CA GLU A 194 0.17 6.77 13.48
C GLU A 194 -0.85 5.77 12.91
N GLY A 195 -0.51 4.47 12.90
CA GLY A 195 -1.34 3.40 12.32
C GLY A 195 -0.93 2.01 12.79
N GLY A 196 -1.48 0.95 12.17
CA GLY A 196 -1.27 -0.44 12.60
C GLY A 196 0.20 -0.91 12.57
N TYR A 197 1.05 -0.23 11.80
CA TYR A 197 2.47 -0.53 11.58
C TYR A 197 3.41 0.38 12.41
N GLY A 198 2.88 1.16 13.34
CA GLY A 198 3.62 2.04 14.25
C GLY A 198 3.43 3.54 14.00
N VAL A 199 4.40 4.34 14.44
CA VAL A 199 4.36 5.80 14.38
C VAL A 199 5.50 6.32 13.53
N VAL A 200 5.20 7.24 12.61
CA VAL A 200 6.17 7.92 11.75
C VAL A 200 6.46 9.30 12.32
N TYR A 201 7.72 9.60 12.57
CA TYR A 201 8.19 10.89 13.07
C TYR A 201 8.97 11.64 12.00
N LYS A 202 8.76 12.95 11.87
CA LYS A 202 9.70 13.85 11.21
C LYS A 202 10.98 13.93 12.04
N GLY A 203 12.13 13.79 11.39
CA GLY A 203 13.43 13.97 12.00
C GLY A 203 14.34 14.86 11.15
N ARG A 204 15.39 15.37 11.78
CA ARG A 204 16.50 16.06 11.11
C ARG A 204 17.83 15.45 11.57
N LEU A 205 18.54 14.80 10.64
CA LEU A 205 19.84 14.18 10.91
C LEU A 205 20.91 15.23 11.21
N MET A 206 22.04 14.82 11.79
CA MET A 206 23.14 15.73 12.18
C MET A 206 23.71 16.53 10.99
N ASN A 207 23.67 15.98 9.77
CA ASN A 207 24.08 16.66 8.54
C ASN A 207 22.99 17.63 7.98
N GLY A 208 21.89 17.82 8.70
CA GLY A 208 20.79 18.72 8.33
C GLY A 208 19.69 18.11 7.48
N THR A 209 19.88 16.89 6.94
CA THR A 209 18.89 16.17 6.11
C THR A 209 17.60 15.91 6.88
N GLU A 210 16.45 16.27 6.30
CA GLU A 210 15.13 15.89 6.83
C GLU A 210 14.78 14.44 6.46
N VAL A 211 14.25 13.68 7.42
CA VAL A 211 13.91 12.26 7.28
C VAL A 211 12.56 11.94 7.90
N ALA A 212 11.96 10.84 7.46
CA ALA A 212 10.82 10.22 8.13
C ALA A 212 11.28 8.94 8.85
N VAL A 213 11.11 8.88 10.17
CA VAL A 213 11.52 7.77 11.03
C VAL A 213 10.27 6.98 11.43
N LYS A 214 10.03 5.83 10.76
CA LYS A 214 8.96 4.89 11.11
C LYS A 214 9.45 4.01 12.27
N LYS A 215 8.91 4.25 13.46
CA LYS A 215 9.14 3.43 14.66
C LYS A 215 8.05 2.37 14.72
N ILE A 216 8.42 1.11 14.48
CA ILE A 216 7.48 -0.01 14.44
C ILE A 216 7.02 -0.30 15.88
N LEU A 217 5.72 -0.17 16.15
CA LEU A 217 5.13 -0.41 17.46
C LEU A 217 4.34 -1.72 17.43
N ASN A 218 4.98 -2.81 17.84
CA ASN A 218 4.34 -4.11 17.94
C ASN A 218 5.02 -4.98 19.01
N ASN A 219 4.38 -6.09 19.40
CA ASN A 219 5.04 -7.14 20.18
C ASN A 219 6.33 -7.57 19.46
N VAL A 220 7.42 -7.81 20.20
CA VAL A 220 8.79 -7.94 19.65
C VAL A 220 8.88 -8.86 18.42
N GLY A 221 8.22 -10.02 18.44
CA GLY A 221 8.22 -10.97 17.31
C GLY A 221 7.44 -10.51 16.06
N GLN A 222 6.40 -9.70 16.21
CA GLN A 222 5.65 -9.12 15.08
C GLN A 222 6.39 -7.90 14.50
N ALA A 223 6.98 -7.06 15.37
CA ALA A 223 7.80 -5.92 14.94
C ALA A 223 9.04 -6.37 14.14
N GLU A 224 9.71 -7.45 14.56
CA GLU A 224 10.82 -8.08 13.81
C GLU A 224 10.38 -8.57 12.42
N LYS A 225 9.18 -9.16 12.33
CA LYS A 225 8.64 -9.70 11.08
C LYS A 225 8.28 -8.60 10.08
N GLU A 226 7.64 -7.53 10.54
CA GLU A 226 7.32 -6.35 9.73
C GLU A 226 8.58 -5.62 9.29
N PHE A 227 9.52 -5.40 10.22
CA PHE A 227 10.82 -4.82 9.93
C PHE A 227 11.54 -5.58 8.81
N ARG A 228 11.68 -6.91 8.96
CA ARG A 228 12.38 -7.73 7.97
C ARG A 228 11.68 -7.72 6.61
N VAL A 229 10.35 -7.82 6.56
CA VAL A 229 9.60 -7.77 5.30
C VAL A 229 9.84 -6.45 4.56
N GLU A 230 9.77 -5.31 5.26
CA GLU A 230 9.95 -4.01 4.63
C GLU A 230 11.42 -3.79 4.19
N VAL A 231 12.37 -4.23 5.01
CA VAL A 231 13.81 -4.31 4.70
C VAL A 231 14.09 -5.12 3.42
N GLU A 232 13.53 -6.32 3.33
CA GLU A 232 13.72 -7.26 2.23
C GLU A 232 13.08 -6.75 0.94
N ALA A 233 11.88 -6.16 1.03
CA ALA A 233 11.10 -5.69 -0.12
C ALA A 233 11.61 -4.37 -0.73
N ILE A 234 11.98 -3.37 0.08
CA ILE A 234 12.32 -2.02 -0.44
C ILE A 234 13.78 -1.62 -0.22
N GLY A 235 14.57 -2.43 0.49
CA GLY A 235 15.93 -2.08 0.88
C GLY A 235 16.85 -1.68 -0.27
N HIS A 236 16.94 -2.53 -1.28
CA HIS A 236 17.77 -2.30 -2.48
C HIS A 236 17.05 -1.54 -3.60
N VAL A 237 15.73 -1.37 -3.50
CA VAL A 237 14.90 -0.76 -4.55
C VAL A 237 15.14 0.75 -4.65
N ARG A 238 15.39 1.24 -5.87
CA ARG A 238 15.60 2.68 -6.15
C ARG A 238 14.81 3.09 -7.38
N HIS A 239 13.74 3.85 -7.16
CA HIS A 239 12.94 4.46 -8.23
C HIS A 239 12.46 5.84 -7.79
N LYS A 240 12.39 6.81 -8.72
CA LYS A 240 12.06 8.20 -8.39
C LYS A 240 10.66 8.37 -7.77
N ASN A 241 9.71 7.53 -8.18
CA ASN A 241 8.33 7.50 -7.69
C ASN A 241 8.11 6.49 -6.53
N LEU A 242 9.19 6.08 -5.86
CA LEU A 242 9.13 5.33 -4.60
C LEU A 242 9.78 6.17 -3.50
N VAL A 243 9.28 6.06 -2.26
CA VAL A 243 9.96 6.63 -1.10
C VAL A 243 11.18 5.77 -0.78
N ARG A 244 12.36 6.39 -0.83
CA ARG A 244 13.64 5.72 -0.60
C ARG A 244 13.86 5.44 0.89
N LEU A 245 14.00 4.16 1.23
CA LEU A 245 14.58 3.71 2.50
C LEU A 245 16.09 4.05 2.51
N LEU A 246 16.49 4.91 3.45
CA LEU A 246 17.86 5.39 3.62
C LEU A 246 18.68 4.49 4.56
N GLY A 247 18.03 3.94 5.58
CA GLY A 247 18.68 3.15 6.61
C GLY A 247 17.72 2.68 7.69
N TYR A 248 18.27 2.13 8.76
CA TYR A 248 17.50 1.44 9.79
C TYR A 248 18.18 1.55 11.17
N CYS A 249 17.42 1.26 12.23
CA CYS A 249 17.92 1.08 13.60
C CYS A 249 17.41 -0.26 14.15
N VAL A 250 18.36 -1.08 14.62
CA VAL A 250 18.13 -2.37 15.29
C VAL A 250 18.90 -2.32 16.61
N GLU A 251 18.22 -1.91 17.69
CA GLU A 251 18.85 -1.75 19.01
C GLU A 251 17.91 -2.24 20.11
N GLY A 252 18.28 -3.34 20.79
CA GLY A 252 17.41 -4.00 21.76
C GLY A 252 16.06 -4.39 21.16
N ILE A 253 14.97 -3.90 21.77
CA ILE A 253 13.59 -4.09 21.29
C ILE A 253 13.19 -3.11 20.17
N HIS A 254 14.03 -2.12 19.85
CA HIS A 254 13.67 -1.09 18.88
C HIS A 254 13.95 -1.53 17.45
N ARG A 255 12.93 -1.41 16.60
CA ARG A 255 13.00 -1.53 15.15
C ARG A 255 12.49 -0.23 14.55
N MET A 256 13.35 0.46 13.80
CA MET A 256 12.98 1.70 13.13
C MET A 256 13.55 1.72 11.71
N LEU A 257 12.79 2.32 10.81
CA LEU A 257 13.13 2.48 9.40
C LEU A 257 13.19 3.98 9.08
N VAL A 258 14.23 4.40 8.35
CA VAL A 258 14.54 5.81 8.10
C VAL A 258 14.44 6.08 6.61
N TYR A 259 13.47 6.88 6.21
CA TYR A 259 13.17 7.22 4.82
C TYR A 259 13.54 8.67 4.51
N GLU A 260 13.64 8.99 3.22
CA GLU A 260 13.58 10.39 2.77
C GLU A 260 12.27 11.04 3.25
N TYR A 261 12.34 12.30 3.70
CA TYR A 261 11.14 13.08 4.00
C TYR A 261 10.56 13.66 2.71
N VAL A 262 9.26 13.43 2.47
CA VAL A 262 8.53 13.99 1.33
C VAL A 262 7.61 15.11 1.84
N ASN A 263 7.72 16.30 1.25
CA ASN A 263 7.40 17.55 1.93
C ASN A 263 6.11 18.25 1.46
N ASN A 264 5.17 17.54 0.83
CA ASN A 264 3.89 18.13 0.38
C ASN A 264 2.67 17.23 0.67
N GLY A 265 2.71 16.49 1.79
CA GLY A 265 1.60 15.64 2.25
C GLY A 265 1.38 14.37 1.41
N ASN A 266 0.18 13.80 1.51
CA ASN A 266 -0.26 12.65 0.73
C ASN A 266 -1.52 12.96 -0.10
N LEU A 267 -1.84 12.08 -1.05
CA LEU A 267 -2.94 12.26 -1.99
C LEU A 267 -4.32 12.28 -1.29
N GLU A 268 -4.51 11.54 -0.20
CA GLU A 268 -5.76 11.56 0.59
C GLU A 268 -6.02 12.96 1.17
N GLN A 269 -5.00 13.57 1.77
CA GLN A 269 -5.06 14.92 2.33
C GLN A 269 -5.35 16.00 1.28
N TRP A 270 -4.87 15.81 0.05
CA TRP A 270 -5.11 16.72 -1.08
C TRP A 270 -6.49 16.56 -1.73
N LEU A 271 -7.05 15.35 -1.77
CA LEU A 271 -8.40 15.12 -2.32
C LEU A 271 -9.51 15.47 -1.32
N HIS A 272 -9.33 15.12 -0.05
CA HIS A 272 -10.38 15.18 0.98
C HIS A 272 -10.23 16.35 1.96
N GLY A 273 -9.53 17.41 1.52
CA GLY A 273 -9.63 18.75 2.11
C GLY A 273 -8.63 19.15 3.19
N ALA A 274 -7.79 18.24 3.70
CA ALA A 274 -6.76 18.58 4.70
C ALA A 274 -5.65 19.51 4.17
N MET A 275 -5.49 19.59 2.84
CA MET A 275 -4.61 20.56 2.15
C MET A 275 -5.37 21.69 1.45
N SER A 276 -6.68 21.86 1.67
CA SER A 276 -7.52 22.85 0.96
C SER A 276 -7.00 24.29 1.05
N GLN A 277 -6.37 24.67 2.15
CA GLN A 277 -5.69 25.97 2.32
C GLN A 277 -4.50 26.21 1.37
N HIS A 278 -3.97 25.15 0.74
CA HIS A 278 -2.90 25.22 -0.27
C HIS A 278 -3.47 25.17 -1.72
N GLY A 279 -4.78 25.10 -1.88
CA GLY A 279 -5.47 24.99 -3.17
C GLY A 279 -6.03 23.60 -3.45
N ILE A 280 -6.49 23.41 -4.69
CA ILE A 280 -7.12 22.17 -5.17
C ILE A 280 -6.20 21.52 -6.21
N LEU A 281 -6.00 20.20 -6.17
CA LEU A 281 -5.24 19.50 -7.20
C LEU A 281 -5.92 19.65 -8.57
N SER A 282 -5.25 20.33 -9.50
CA SER A 282 -5.68 20.43 -10.91
C SER A 282 -5.73 19.06 -11.59
N TRP A 283 -6.49 18.95 -12.68
CA TRP A 283 -6.57 17.71 -13.45
C TRP A 283 -5.19 17.22 -13.92
N GLU A 284 -4.33 18.12 -14.42
CA GLU A 284 -2.98 17.78 -14.83
C GLU A 284 -2.16 17.21 -13.66
N SER A 285 -2.20 17.85 -12.49
CA SER A 285 -1.49 17.37 -11.29
C SER A 285 -1.96 15.97 -10.88
N ARG A 286 -3.29 15.70 -10.91
CA ARG A 286 -3.83 14.36 -10.63
C ARG A 286 -3.34 13.33 -11.63
N MET A 287 -3.34 13.65 -12.93
CA MET A 287 -2.83 12.74 -13.97
C MET A 287 -1.31 12.51 -13.84
N LYS A 288 -0.53 13.54 -13.47
CA LYS A 288 0.91 13.45 -13.19
C LYS A 288 1.20 12.51 -12.02
N ILE A 289 0.47 12.69 -10.91
CA ILE A 289 0.54 11.84 -9.71
C ILE A 289 0.21 10.39 -10.05
N LEU A 290 -0.91 10.13 -10.73
CA LEU A 290 -1.33 8.79 -11.13
C LEU A 290 -0.32 8.12 -12.08
N LEU A 291 0.24 8.87 -13.03
CA LEU A 291 1.26 8.36 -13.95
C LEU A 291 2.57 8.00 -13.21
N GLY A 292 2.97 8.80 -12.22
CA GLY A 292 4.13 8.50 -11.37
C GLY A 292 3.92 7.24 -10.53
N THR A 293 2.74 7.09 -9.92
CA THR A 293 2.35 5.90 -9.14
C THR A 293 2.30 4.66 -10.04
N ALA A 294 1.75 4.77 -11.24
CA ALA A 294 1.70 3.67 -12.20
C ALA A 294 3.11 3.23 -12.65
N LYS A 295 4.05 4.19 -12.84
CA LYS A 295 5.46 3.89 -13.14
C LYS A 295 6.17 3.21 -11.97
N ALA A 296 5.83 3.58 -10.74
CA ALA A 296 6.36 2.92 -9.54
C ALA A 296 5.91 1.45 -9.44
N LEU A 297 4.63 1.18 -9.66
CA LEU A 297 4.09 -0.19 -9.65
C LEU A 297 4.62 -1.03 -10.82
N ALA A 298 4.69 -0.47 -12.03
CA ALA A 298 5.30 -1.15 -13.17
C ALA A 298 6.76 -1.55 -12.89
N TYR A 299 7.53 -0.70 -12.20
CA TYR A 299 8.88 -1.06 -11.75
C TYR A 299 8.86 -2.26 -10.78
N LEU A 300 8.01 -2.22 -9.75
CA LEU A 300 7.92 -3.26 -8.71
C LEU A 300 7.43 -4.62 -9.24
N HIS A 301 6.55 -4.62 -10.24
CA HIS A 301 5.91 -5.83 -10.78
C HIS A 301 6.63 -6.43 -11.99
N GLU A 302 7.36 -5.61 -12.77
CA GLU A 302 7.84 -6.00 -14.10
C GLU A 302 9.34 -5.72 -14.33
N ALA A 303 10.03 -4.96 -13.47
CA ALA A 303 11.43 -4.56 -13.67
C ALA A 303 12.41 -5.08 -12.60
N ILE A 304 11.93 -5.82 -11.59
CA ILE A 304 12.74 -6.43 -10.52
C ILE A 304 12.33 -7.89 -10.31
N ASP A 305 13.29 -8.68 -9.85
CA ASP A 305 13.11 -10.09 -9.49
C ASP A 305 13.76 -10.33 -8.10
N PRO A 306 13.06 -10.97 -7.14
CA PRO A 306 11.64 -11.29 -7.18
C PRO A 306 10.75 -10.04 -7.26
N LYS A 307 9.53 -10.19 -7.78
CA LYS A 307 8.56 -9.09 -7.90
C LYS A 307 8.10 -8.65 -6.52
N VAL A 308 7.79 -7.36 -6.35
CA VAL A 308 7.26 -6.82 -5.09
C VAL A 308 5.79 -6.46 -5.26
N VAL A 309 4.91 -7.19 -4.58
CA VAL A 309 3.48 -6.84 -4.44
C VAL A 309 3.32 -5.97 -3.19
N HIS A 310 2.82 -4.75 -3.34
CA HIS A 310 2.73 -3.75 -2.28
C HIS A 310 1.55 -3.99 -1.34
N ARG A 311 0.41 -4.45 -1.87
CA ARG A 311 -0.79 -4.94 -1.15
C ARG A 311 -1.61 -3.89 -0.38
N ASP A 312 -1.16 -2.65 -0.30
CA ASP A 312 -1.87 -1.54 0.37
C ASP A 312 -1.72 -0.22 -0.38
N ILE A 313 -1.96 -0.27 -1.69
CA ILE A 313 -2.02 0.92 -2.54
C ILE A 313 -3.33 1.69 -2.25
N LYS A 314 -3.18 2.90 -1.72
CA LYS A 314 -4.26 3.81 -1.33
C LYS A 314 -3.77 5.25 -1.39
N SER A 315 -4.69 6.22 -1.42
CA SER A 315 -4.34 7.65 -1.49
C SER A 315 -3.46 8.13 -0.31
N SER A 316 -3.62 7.58 0.90
CA SER A 316 -2.77 7.93 2.05
C SER A 316 -1.32 7.45 1.92
N ASN A 317 -1.07 6.40 1.12
CA ASN A 317 0.26 5.81 0.88
C ASN A 317 0.94 6.35 -0.39
N ILE A 318 0.38 7.41 -1.00
CA ILE A 318 0.95 8.11 -2.14
C ILE A 318 1.35 9.50 -1.65
N LEU A 319 2.61 9.65 -1.27
CA LEU A 319 3.17 10.95 -0.88
C LEU A 319 3.39 11.81 -2.12
N ILE A 320 3.30 13.12 -1.94
CA ILE A 320 3.43 14.12 -2.99
C ILE A 320 4.58 15.06 -2.60
N ASP A 321 5.46 15.40 -3.54
CA ASP A 321 6.48 16.43 -3.35
C ASP A 321 6.00 17.83 -3.79
N THR A 322 6.84 18.84 -3.56
CA THR A 322 6.54 20.25 -3.92
C THR A 322 6.42 20.51 -5.42
N GLU A 323 6.82 19.58 -6.28
CA GLU A 323 6.64 19.65 -7.73
C GLU A 323 5.40 18.84 -8.20
N PHE A 324 4.61 18.29 -7.28
CA PHE A 324 3.53 17.34 -7.55
C PHE A 324 3.99 16.05 -8.27
N ASN A 325 5.22 15.58 -8.02
CA ASN A 325 5.59 14.20 -8.32
C ASN A 325 5.10 13.30 -7.18
N SER A 326 4.62 12.10 -7.52
CA SER A 326 4.19 11.10 -6.54
C SER A 326 5.33 10.16 -6.13
N LYS A 327 5.31 9.74 -4.86
CA LYS A 327 6.17 8.71 -4.28
C LYS A 327 5.33 7.73 -3.47
N VAL A 328 5.31 6.46 -3.88
CA VAL A 328 4.61 5.39 -3.15
C VAL A 328 5.39 5.01 -1.89
N SER A 329 4.69 4.85 -0.78
CA SER A 329 5.24 4.65 0.57
C SER A 329 4.55 3.52 1.35
N ASP A 330 5.16 3.10 2.45
CA ASP A 330 4.66 2.10 3.41
C ASP A 330 4.59 0.66 2.86
N PHE A 331 5.74 -0.01 2.89
CA PHE A 331 5.89 -1.39 2.41
C PHE A 331 5.70 -2.42 3.53
N GLY A 332 5.12 -2.04 4.68
CA GLY A 332 4.93 -2.92 5.83
C GLY A 332 4.06 -4.16 5.57
N LEU A 333 3.20 -4.12 4.55
CA LEU A 333 2.37 -5.25 4.11
C LEU A 333 2.92 -6.03 2.91
N ALA A 334 4.02 -5.56 2.30
CA ALA A 334 4.51 -6.03 1.02
C ALA A 334 4.91 -7.52 1.02
N LYS A 335 4.97 -8.09 -0.19
CA LYS A 335 5.37 -9.48 -0.42
C LYS A 335 6.26 -9.62 -1.66
N LEU A 336 7.27 -10.48 -1.52
CA LEU A 336 8.05 -10.98 -2.65
C LEU A 336 7.30 -12.11 -3.32
N LEU A 337 7.10 -11.99 -4.64
CA LEU A 337 6.51 -12.99 -5.52
C LEU A 337 7.61 -13.43 -6.50
N ASP A 338 8.10 -14.65 -6.32
CA ASP A 338 9.11 -15.25 -7.20
C ASP A 338 8.59 -15.36 -8.64
N SER A 339 9.49 -15.24 -9.63
CA SER A 339 9.09 -15.24 -11.04
C SER A 339 8.33 -16.50 -11.49
N ASP A 340 8.59 -17.65 -10.88
CA ASP A 340 7.89 -18.92 -11.16
C ASP A 340 6.53 -19.06 -10.47
N ALA A 341 6.19 -18.17 -9.51
CA ALA A 341 4.94 -18.22 -8.77
C ALA A 341 3.85 -17.36 -9.44
N SER A 342 2.63 -17.92 -9.55
CA SER A 342 1.45 -17.19 -10.06
C SER A 342 0.71 -16.38 -8.99
N HIS A 343 0.89 -16.76 -7.72
CA HIS A 343 0.28 -16.12 -6.55
C HIS A 343 0.98 -16.54 -5.26
N ILE A 344 0.72 -15.81 -4.18
CA ILE A 344 1.13 -16.12 -2.81
C ILE A 344 -0.14 -16.38 -2.00
N ASN A 345 -0.25 -17.55 -1.36
CA ASN A 345 -1.29 -17.80 -0.38
C ASN A 345 -0.96 -17.09 0.94
N THR A 346 -1.77 -16.10 1.32
CA THR A 346 -1.54 -15.32 2.54
C THR A 346 -2.84 -14.81 3.16
N ARG A 347 -2.83 -14.53 4.47
CA ARG A 347 -3.99 -13.91 5.15
C ARG A 347 -4.43 -12.64 4.42
N VAL A 348 -5.73 -12.37 4.32
CA VAL A 348 -6.21 -11.13 3.71
C VAL A 348 -5.84 -9.94 4.59
N MET A 349 -5.14 -8.95 4.02
CA MET A 349 -4.78 -7.68 4.65
C MET A 349 -4.80 -6.56 3.62
N GLY A 350 -4.99 -5.34 4.09
CA GLY A 350 -5.07 -4.12 3.28
C GLY A 350 -6.21 -3.23 3.75
N THR A 351 -6.38 -2.10 3.08
CA THR A 351 -7.41 -1.09 3.43
C THR A 351 -8.75 -1.38 2.74
N TYR A 352 -9.85 -1.40 3.50
CA TYR A 352 -11.19 -1.66 2.93
C TYR A 352 -11.56 -0.62 1.87
N GLY A 353 -12.22 -1.08 0.79
CA GLY A 353 -12.46 -0.28 -0.42
C GLY A 353 -11.40 -0.43 -1.50
N TYR A 354 -10.13 -0.68 -1.14
CA TYR A 354 -9.02 -0.85 -2.08
C TYR A 354 -8.66 -2.32 -2.37
N VAL A 355 -9.00 -3.25 -1.47
CA VAL A 355 -8.69 -4.68 -1.60
C VAL A 355 -9.45 -5.32 -2.78
N ALA A 356 -8.72 -6.06 -3.62
CA ALA A 356 -9.26 -6.75 -4.78
C ALA A 356 -10.20 -7.92 -4.39
N PRO A 357 -11.32 -8.15 -5.12
CA PRO A 357 -12.35 -9.09 -4.72
C PRO A 357 -11.89 -10.56 -4.71
N GLU A 358 -11.07 -10.96 -5.69
CA GLU A 358 -10.50 -12.31 -5.75
C GLU A 358 -9.54 -12.57 -4.59
N TYR A 359 -8.74 -11.58 -4.20
CA TYR A 359 -7.84 -11.68 -3.07
C TYR A 359 -8.61 -11.74 -1.74
N ALA A 360 -9.64 -10.89 -1.57
CA ALA A 360 -10.53 -10.93 -0.41
C ALA A 360 -11.24 -12.28 -0.24
N ASN A 361 -11.63 -12.93 -1.33
CA ASN A 361 -12.36 -14.19 -1.31
C ASN A 361 -11.47 -15.43 -1.13
N SER A 362 -10.24 -15.41 -1.67
CA SER A 362 -9.38 -16.60 -1.75
C SER A 362 -8.09 -16.55 -0.92
N GLY A 363 -7.61 -15.37 -0.55
CA GLY A 363 -6.27 -15.19 0.04
C GLY A 363 -5.11 -15.35 -0.96
N MET A 364 -5.39 -15.57 -2.25
CA MET A 364 -4.38 -15.60 -3.32
C MET A 364 -3.99 -14.16 -3.70
N LEU A 365 -2.75 -13.78 -3.40
CA LEU A 365 -2.19 -12.45 -3.66
C LEU A 365 -1.24 -12.49 -4.88
N ASN A 366 -1.39 -11.55 -5.81
CA ASN A 366 -0.44 -11.32 -6.90
C ASN A 366 -0.44 -9.83 -7.34
N GLU A 367 0.29 -9.48 -8.40
CA GLU A 367 0.38 -8.09 -8.88
C GLU A 367 -0.97 -7.53 -9.37
N LYS A 368 -1.92 -8.39 -9.77
CA LYS A 368 -3.27 -7.99 -10.18
C LYS A 368 -4.08 -7.38 -9.02
N SER A 369 -3.74 -7.71 -7.78
CA SER A 369 -4.35 -7.11 -6.59
C SER A 369 -3.95 -5.64 -6.46
N ASP A 370 -2.66 -5.30 -6.66
CA ASP A 370 -2.18 -3.92 -6.67
C ASP A 370 -2.77 -3.12 -7.85
N ILE A 371 -2.94 -3.74 -9.02
CA ILE A 371 -3.58 -3.12 -10.19
C ILE A 371 -5.02 -2.70 -9.86
N TYR A 372 -5.79 -3.55 -9.14
CA TYR A 372 -7.14 -3.20 -8.69
C TYR A 372 -7.12 -2.01 -7.73
N SER A 373 -6.25 -2.05 -6.72
CA SER A 373 -6.11 -0.96 -5.74
C SER A 373 -5.68 0.37 -6.39
N PHE A 374 -4.78 0.33 -7.37
CA PHE A 374 -4.44 1.49 -8.21
C PHE A 374 -5.65 1.99 -9.00
N GLY A 375 -6.47 1.09 -9.55
CA GLY A 375 -7.72 1.43 -10.21
C GLY A 375 -8.68 2.20 -9.30
N VAL A 376 -8.80 1.81 -8.04
CA VAL A 376 -9.59 2.53 -7.03
C VAL A 376 -9.04 3.94 -6.80
N VAL A 377 -7.72 4.09 -6.59
CA VAL A 377 -7.06 5.40 -6.44
C VAL A 377 -7.27 6.31 -7.66
N LEU A 378 -7.27 5.75 -8.87
CA LEU A 378 -7.54 6.49 -10.10
C LEU A 378 -8.97 7.04 -10.10
N LEU A 379 -9.96 6.23 -9.73
CA LEU A 379 -11.35 6.66 -9.65
C LEU A 379 -11.58 7.67 -8.51
N GLU A 380 -10.91 7.49 -7.38
CA GLU A 380 -10.87 8.45 -6.26
C GLU A 380 -10.34 9.82 -6.74
N CYS A 381 -9.24 9.84 -7.50
CA CYS A 381 -8.69 11.07 -8.08
C CYS A 381 -9.66 11.77 -9.06
N ILE A 382 -10.40 11.02 -9.88
CA ILE A 382 -11.36 11.61 -10.83
C ILE A 382 -12.55 12.24 -10.09
N THR A 383 -12.99 11.61 -9.01
CA THR A 383 -14.30 11.88 -8.38
C THR A 383 -14.22 12.70 -7.09
N ALA A 384 -13.05 12.72 -6.42
CA ALA A 384 -12.87 13.19 -5.04
C ALA A 384 -13.90 12.61 -4.04
N ARG A 385 -14.37 11.38 -4.28
CA ARG A 385 -15.19 10.61 -3.33
C ARG A 385 -14.30 9.60 -2.60
N ASP A 386 -14.48 9.45 -1.29
CA ASP A 386 -13.98 8.29 -0.55
C ASP A 386 -14.33 6.98 -1.29
N PRO A 387 -13.42 6.00 -1.38
CA PRO A 387 -13.72 4.68 -1.95
C PRO A 387 -14.87 3.94 -1.26
N VAL A 388 -15.07 4.22 0.04
CA VAL A 388 -16.17 3.70 0.86
C VAL A 388 -16.72 4.83 1.74
N ASP A 389 -17.99 5.15 1.55
CA ASP A 389 -18.71 6.18 2.31
C ASP A 389 -20.05 5.65 2.83
N TYR A 390 -20.09 5.30 4.12
CA TYR A 390 -21.29 4.80 4.80
C TYR A 390 -22.33 5.86 5.12
N SER A 391 -22.08 7.15 4.85
CA SER A 391 -23.10 8.20 4.96
C SER A 391 -24.07 8.20 3.77
N LYS A 392 -23.67 7.56 2.66
CA LYS A 392 -24.46 7.44 1.43
C LYS A 392 -25.35 6.18 1.42
N PRO A 393 -26.39 6.14 0.55
CA PRO A 393 -27.15 4.92 0.26
C PRO A 393 -26.25 3.73 -0.08
N ALA A 394 -26.71 2.51 0.21
CA ALA A 394 -25.87 1.30 0.10
C ALA A 394 -25.33 1.08 -1.32
N ASP A 395 -26.11 1.41 -2.35
CA ASP A 395 -25.79 1.40 -3.77
C ASP A 395 -24.81 2.51 -4.21
N GLU A 396 -24.71 3.60 -3.44
CA GLU A 396 -23.75 4.70 -3.64
C GLU A 396 -22.50 4.60 -2.75
N SER A 397 -22.53 3.72 -1.74
CA SER A 397 -21.53 3.65 -0.66
C SER A 397 -20.17 3.11 -1.11
N ASN A 398 -20.12 2.32 -2.19
CA ASN A 398 -18.89 1.83 -2.80
C ASN A 398 -18.61 2.59 -4.11
N LEU A 399 -17.44 3.23 -4.20
CA LEU A 399 -17.05 4.05 -5.35
C LEU A 399 -17.04 3.30 -6.69
N VAL A 400 -16.59 2.04 -6.71
CA VAL A 400 -16.48 1.24 -7.93
C VAL A 400 -17.86 0.89 -8.48
N GLU A 401 -18.78 0.43 -7.64
CA GLU A 401 -20.15 0.11 -8.06
C GLU A 401 -20.95 1.37 -8.43
N TRP A 402 -20.81 2.45 -7.67
CA TRP A 402 -21.41 3.75 -8.02
C TRP A 402 -20.94 4.24 -9.39
N LEU A 403 -19.64 4.16 -9.68
CA LEU A 403 -19.11 4.61 -10.98
C LEU A 403 -19.58 3.71 -12.13
N LYS A 404 -19.67 2.39 -11.93
CA LYS A 404 -20.25 1.46 -12.91
C LYS A 404 -21.71 1.83 -13.24
N MET A 405 -22.51 2.18 -12.22
CA MET A 405 -23.89 2.67 -12.40
C MET A 405 -23.93 4.00 -13.18
N MET A 406 -23.07 4.96 -12.84
CA MET A 406 -23.01 6.24 -13.55
C MET A 406 -22.60 6.06 -15.02
N VAL A 407 -21.72 5.11 -15.32
CA VAL A 407 -21.32 4.78 -16.70
C VAL A 407 -22.42 4.05 -17.47
N SER A 408 -23.08 3.05 -16.87
CA SER A 408 -24.16 2.30 -17.53
C SER A 408 -25.40 3.15 -17.83
N THR A 409 -25.70 4.14 -16.97
CA THR A 409 -26.76 5.14 -17.17
C THR A 409 -26.37 6.29 -18.11
N LYS A 410 -25.19 6.24 -18.74
CA LYS A 410 -24.62 7.26 -19.65
C LYS A 410 -24.29 8.61 -19.00
N ARG A 411 -24.20 8.66 -17.67
CA ARG A 411 -23.90 9.83 -16.83
C ARG A 411 -22.41 9.97 -16.47
N ALA A 412 -21.53 9.33 -17.25
CA ALA A 412 -20.08 9.28 -17.01
C ALA A 412 -19.36 10.65 -17.02
N GLU A 413 -20.01 11.72 -17.48
CA GLU A 413 -19.47 13.09 -17.45
C GLU A 413 -19.78 13.82 -16.13
N GLU A 414 -20.76 13.33 -15.35
CA GLU A 414 -21.17 13.90 -14.06
C GLU A 414 -20.33 13.40 -12.88
N VAL A 415 -19.44 12.42 -13.11
CA VAL A 415 -18.64 11.80 -12.03
C VAL A 415 -17.41 12.63 -11.64
N VAL A 416 -17.09 13.68 -12.40
CA VAL A 416 -15.92 14.52 -12.14
C VAL A 416 -16.09 15.28 -10.83
N ASP A 417 -15.03 15.31 -10.03
CA ASP A 417 -14.92 16.15 -8.83
C ASP A 417 -15.51 17.56 -9.06
N PRO A 418 -16.60 17.93 -8.34
CA PRO A 418 -17.21 19.25 -8.42
C PRO A 418 -16.24 20.40 -8.11
N GLY A 419 -15.24 20.19 -7.25
CA GLY A 419 -14.25 21.18 -6.83
C GLY A 419 -13.17 21.52 -7.87
N LEU A 420 -13.00 20.73 -8.93
CA LEU A 420 -12.08 21.09 -10.03
C LEU A 420 -12.51 22.38 -10.73
N GLU A 421 -11.71 23.45 -10.64
CA GLU A 421 -11.95 24.74 -11.30
C GLU A 421 -12.11 24.58 -12.82
N VAL A 422 -11.14 23.91 -13.46
CA VAL A 422 -11.17 23.55 -14.88
C VAL A 422 -11.51 22.08 -15.01
N LYS A 423 -12.67 21.77 -15.63
CA LYS A 423 -13.07 20.39 -15.91
C LYS A 423 -12.26 19.83 -17.11
N PRO A 424 -11.86 18.56 -17.08
CA PRO A 424 -11.12 17.95 -18.20
C PRO A 424 -11.97 17.85 -19.47
N PRO A 425 -11.34 17.91 -20.66
CA PRO A 425 -12.00 17.59 -21.92
C PRO A 425 -12.65 16.20 -21.88
N LYS A 426 -13.87 16.08 -22.42
CA LYS A 426 -14.68 14.84 -22.41
C LYS A 426 -13.91 13.61 -22.91
N ARG A 427 -13.00 13.80 -23.87
CA ARG A 427 -12.11 12.76 -24.43
C ARG A 427 -11.08 12.27 -23.41
N ALA A 428 -10.42 13.17 -22.68
CA ALA A 428 -9.46 12.83 -21.63
C ALA A 428 -10.17 12.11 -20.46
N LEU A 429 -11.31 12.65 -20.02
CA LEU A 429 -12.13 12.05 -18.95
C LEU A 429 -12.57 10.62 -19.28
N LYS A 430 -13.17 10.39 -20.44
CA LYS A 430 -13.66 9.06 -20.85
C LYS A 430 -12.51 8.04 -20.97
N ARG A 431 -11.32 8.48 -21.39
CA ARG A 431 -10.12 7.64 -21.39
C ARG A 431 -9.66 7.30 -19.97
N ALA A 432 -9.60 8.27 -19.06
CA ALA A 432 -9.21 8.04 -17.68
C ALA A 432 -10.18 7.08 -16.96
N ILE A 433 -11.50 7.28 -17.11
CA ILE A 433 -12.52 6.36 -16.59
C ILE A 433 -12.35 4.94 -17.15
N LEU A 434 -12.05 4.80 -18.45
CA LEU A 434 -11.79 3.49 -19.07
C LEU A 434 -10.53 2.81 -18.52
N VAL A 435 -9.47 3.57 -18.17
CA VAL A 435 -8.30 3.02 -17.47
C VAL A 435 -8.71 2.49 -16.10
N GLY A 436 -9.40 3.31 -15.29
CA GLY A 436 -9.88 2.93 -13.97
C GLY A 436 -10.73 1.65 -14.00
N LEU A 437 -11.75 1.63 -14.87
CA LEU A 437 -12.64 0.47 -15.05
C LEU A 437 -11.91 -0.81 -15.49
N LYS A 438 -10.87 -0.70 -16.33
CA LYS A 438 -10.03 -1.85 -16.71
C LYS A 438 -9.14 -2.34 -15.57
N CYS A 439 -8.72 -1.45 -14.68
CA CYS A 439 -7.93 -1.83 -13.50
C CYS A 439 -8.81 -2.48 -12.43
N VAL A 440 -10.05 -2.02 -12.22
CA VAL A 440 -11.01 -2.58 -11.25
C VAL A 440 -11.93 -3.69 -11.81
N ASP A 441 -11.52 -4.36 -12.90
CA ASP A 441 -12.28 -5.51 -13.43
C ASP A 441 -12.38 -6.61 -12.35
N PRO A 442 -13.57 -7.16 -12.06
CA PRO A 442 -13.71 -8.26 -11.09
C PRO A 442 -12.87 -9.48 -11.46
N ASP A 443 -12.59 -9.69 -12.74
CA ASP A 443 -11.70 -10.74 -13.25
C ASP A 443 -10.26 -10.23 -13.31
N ALA A 444 -9.39 -10.77 -12.45
CA ALA A 444 -7.98 -10.41 -12.36
C ALA A 444 -7.19 -10.64 -13.66
N ASP A 445 -7.63 -11.55 -14.54
CA ASP A 445 -6.96 -11.83 -15.82
C ASP A 445 -7.31 -10.84 -16.92
N LYS A 446 -8.44 -10.13 -16.78
CA LYS A 446 -8.80 -9.01 -17.68
C LYS A 446 -8.07 -7.71 -17.34
N ARG A 447 -7.48 -7.61 -16.14
CA ARG A 447 -6.73 -6.42 -15.70
C ARG A 447 -5.43 -6.26 -16.49
N PRO A 448 -5.12 -5.05 -16.99
CA PRO A 448 -3.87 -4.78 -17.72
C PRO A 448 -2.66 -4.84 -16.79
N LYS A 449 -1.48 -5.19 -17.35
CA LYS A 449 -0.19 -4.97 -16.69
C LYS A 449 0.04 -3.49 -16.40
N MET A 450 0.81 -3.16 -15.37
CA MET A 450 1.04 -1.76 -15.00
C MET A 450 1.83 -0.98 -16.07
N SER A 451 2.72 -1.63 -16.81
CA SER A 451 3.36 -1.06 -18.01
C SER A 451 2.34 -0.64 -19.09
N HIS A 452 1.26 -1.40 -19.29
CA HIS A 452 0.16 -1.01 -20.18
C HIS A 452 -0.67 0.13 -19.59
N VAL A 453 -0.92 0.13 -18.27
CA VAL A 453 -1.61 1.24 -17.57
C VAL A 453 -0.85 2.56 -17.74
N VAL A 454 0.49 2.53 -17.63
CA VAL A 454 1.36 3.69 -17.89
C VAL A 454 1.15 4.22 -19.31
N GLN A 455 1.18 3.36 -20.34
CA GLN A 455 0.95 3.78 -21.73
C GLN A 455 -0.44 4.37 -21.94
N MET A 456 -1.47 3.80 -21.31
CA MET A 456 -2.83 4.31 -21.39
C MET A 456 -2.98 5.69 -20.73
N LEU A 457 -2.33 5.92 -19.58
CA LEU A 457 -2.31 7.22 -18.90
C LEU A 457 -1.52 8.28 -19.68
N GLU A 458 -0.40 7.93 -20.31
CA GLU A 458 0.30 8.84 -21.24
C GLU A 458 -0.58 9.23 -22.44
N ALA A 459 -1.46 8.33 -22.89
CA ALA A 459 -2.47 8.62 -23.91
C ALA A 459 -3.69 9.41 -23.39
N VAL A 460 -3.89 9.53 -22.07
CA VAL A 460 -4.80 10.51 -21.45
C VAL A 460 -4.15 11.89 -21.45
N GLN A 461 -2.91 11.99 -20.97
CA GLN A 461 -2.18 13.26 -20.86
C GLN A 461 -1.97 13.92 -22.23
N LYS A 462 -1.61 13.14 -23.26
CA LYS A 462 -1.53 13.63 -24.65
C LYS A 462 -2.86 14.18 -25.15
N ALA A 463 -3.97 13.49 -24.89
CA ALA A 463 -5.30 13.94 -25.29
C ALA A 463 -5.73 15.25 -24.58
N TYR A 464 -5.32 15.44 -23.33
CA TYR A 464 -5.52 16.70 -22.60
C TYR A 464 -4.76 17.85 -23.27
N GLN A 465 -3.46 17.66 -23.51
CA GLN A 465 -2.58 18.67 -24.13
C GLN A 465 -2.98 19.00 -25.59
N GLU A 466 -3.49 18.03 -26.34
CA GLU A 466 -4.05 18.24 -27.69
C GLU A 466 -5.26 19.17 -27.69
N ASP A 467 -6.13 19.07 -26.67
CA ASP A 467 -7.37 19.84 -26.60
C ASP A 467 -7.14 21.25 -26.00
N GLU A 468 -6.24 21.41 -25.02
CA GLU A 468 -5.83 22.75 -24.55
C GLU A 468 -5.13 23.59 -25.61
N LYS A 469 -4.29 22.97 -26.46
CA LYS A 469 -3.65 23.66 -27.59
C LYS A 469 -4.67 24.19 -28.61
N LYS A 470 -5.78 23.47 -28.81
CA LYS A 470 -6.87 23.96 -29.68
C LYS A 470 -7.63 25.11 -29.05
N HIS A 471 -7.89 25.08 -27.74
CA HIS A 471 -8.56 26.19 -27.05
C HIS A 471 -7.71 27.46 -27.00
N SER A 472 -6.41 27.35 -26.74
CA SER A 472 -5.49 28.50 -26.80
C SER A 472 -5.30 29.07 -28.21
N GLN A 473 -5.28 28.22 -29.25
CA GLN A 473 -5.29 28.69 -30.64
C GLN A 473 -6.61 29.35 -31.04
N MET A 474 -7.76 28.77 -30.69
CA MET A 474 -9.07 29.39 -30.97
C MET A 474 -9.20 30.75 -30.28
N GLY A 475 -8.83 30.85 -28.99
CA GLY A 475 -8.87 32.11 -28.26
C GLY A 475 -7.95 33.20 -28.82
N SER A 476 -6.81 32.82 -29.43
CA SER A 476 -5.95 33.76 -30.14
C SER A 476 -6.57 34.27 -31.44
N ILE A 477 -7.23 33.38 -32.21
CA ILE A 477 -7.95 33.72 -33.44
C ILE A 477 -9.16 34.63 -33.12
N ASP A 478 -9.89 34.35 -32.04
CA ASP A 478 -11.00 35.18 -31.58
C ASP A 478 -10.50 36.60 -31.19
N LEU A 479 -9.36 36.71 -30.49
CA LEU A 479 -8.71 37.99 -30.15
C LEU A 479 -8.23 38.77 -31.39
N GLU A 480 -7.57 38.12 -32.34
CA GLU A 480 -7.17 38.74 -33.63
C GLU A 480 -8.40 39.17 -34.45
N SER A 481 -9.49 38.40 -34.40
CA SER A 481 -10.75 38.76 -35.07
C SER A 481 -11.45 39.95 -34.41
N GLN A 482 -11.35 40.12 -33.09
CA GLN A 482 -11.89 41.28 -32.39
C GLN A 482 -11.04 42.54 -32.66
N GLN A 483 -9.70 42.42 -32.61
CA GLN A 483 -8.80 43.54 -32.92
C GLN A 483 -8.96 44.03 -34.37
N SER A 484 -9.07 43.12 -35.34
CA SER A 484 -9.29 43.51 -36.74
C SER A 484 -10.66 44.13 -36.99
N VAL A 485 -11.69 43.78 -36.21
CA VAL A 485 -13.01 44.46 -36.26
C VAL A 485 -12.95 45.86 -35.63
N GLU A 486 -12.20 46.06 -34.54
CA GLU A 486 -11.97 47.39 -33.94
C GLU A 486 -11.10 48.30 -34.81
N GLU A 487 -10.10 47.77 -35.53
CA GLU A 487 -9.33 48.54 -36.51
C GLU A 487 -10.19 48.95 -37.72
N LEU A 488 -11.07 48.06 -38.19
CA LEU A 488 -11.99 48.36 -39.29
C LEU A 488 -13.02 49.43 -38.91
N SER A 489 -13.60 49.40 -37.69
CA SER A 489 -14.54 50.44 -37.26
C SER A 489 -13.87 51.81 -37.12
N ASN A 490 -12.67 51.88 -36.53
CA ASN A 490 -11.92 53.13 -36.40
C ASN A 490 -11.44 53.72 -37.75
N SER A 491 -11.42 52.93 -38.83
CA SER A 491 -11.09 53.40 -40.19
C SER A 491 -12.29 53.99 -40.96
N ALA A 492 -13.51 53.77 -40.48
CA ALA A 492 -14.75 54.19 -41.16
C ALA A 492 -15.27 55.57 -40.72
N ASP A 493 -14.78 56.10 -39.59
CA ASP A 493 -15.16 57.39 -39.00
C ASP A 493 -14.11 58.52 -39.25
N ALA A 494 -13.22 58.35 -40.25
CA ALA A 494 -12.09 59.24 -40.56
C ALA A 494 -12.19 59.94 -41.92
#